data_AF-A0A3A9US67-F1
#
_entry.id   AF-A0A3A9US67-F1
#
_cell.length_a   1.000
_cell.length_b   1.000
_cell.length_c   1.000
_cell.angle_alpha   90.00
_cell.angle_beta   90.00
_cell.angle_gamma   90.00
#
_symmetry.space_group_name_H-M   'P 1'
#
loop_
_entity.id
_entity.type
_entity.pdbx_description
1 polymer ?
#
loop_
_entity_poly.entity_id
_entity_poly.type
_entity_poly.pdbx_seq_one_letter_code
_entity_poly.pdbx_strand_id
1 'polypeptide(L)'
;MEGSMSNSRNKFRIVRGGKEAYLSFIRNLTPQILLFSFVYITGRQLDFTKIDLNNIMPTALFYTLLLSLCLAVYCNCSIFLNALYPNKNKWVDSYIKKAKAIKNSKLYVFYFLVLAVVRKRYIACIELFLVMFFLQITVAAVKSAIAMSG
;
A
#
# COMPACT_ATOMS: atom_id res chain seq x y z
N MET A 1 -25.47 -29.16 20.25
CA MET A 1 -25.73 -27.72 20.04
C MET A 1 -25.02 -26.97 21.15
N GLU A 2 -23.88 -26.36 20.85
CA GLU A 2 -23.29 -25.27 21.66
C GLU A 2 -22.18 -24.66 20.81
N GLY A 3 -22.61 -23.83 19.86
CA GLY A 3 -21.71 -23.04 19.04
C GLY A 3 -21.14 -21.93 19.90
N SER A 4 -19.89 -22.10 20.34
CA SER A 4 -19.12 -21.03 20.97
C SER A 4 -18.96 -19.90 19.95
N MET A 5 -19.86 -18.92 20.02
CA MET A 5 -19.70 -17.60 19.40
C MET A 5 -18.45 -16.96 20.02
N SER A 6 -17.29 -17.30 19.44
CA SER A 6 -16.01 -16.69 19.77
C SER A 6 -16.08 -15.22 19.39
N ASN A 7 -16.39 -14.41 20.40
CA ASN A 7 -16.25 -12.97 20.47
C ASN A 7 -14.86 -12.55 19.99
N SER A 8 -14.70 -12.37 18.68
CA SER A 8 -13.47 -11.94 18.02
C SER A 8 -13.28 -10.45 18.24
N ARG A 9 -13.09 -10.06 19.50
CA ARG A 9 -12.63 -8.74 19.92
C ARG A 9 -11.37 -8.37 19.13
N ASN A 10 -11.36 -7.15 18.63
CA ASN A 10 -10.24 -6.43 18.04
C ASN A 10 -8.89 -6.79 18.71
N LYS A 11 -8.19 -7.78 18.15
CA LYS A 11 -6.81 -8.12 18.52
C LYS A 11 -5.97 -8.08 17.24
N PHE A 12 -4.80 -7.46 17.33
CA PHE A 12 -3.85 -7.35 16.23
C PHE A 12 -3.51 -8.75 15.69
N ARG A 13 -3.93 -9.01 14.45
CA ARG A 13 -3.70 -10.30 13.77
C ARG A 13 -2.24 -10.56 13.45
N ILE A 14 -1.42 -9.50 13.41
CA ILE A 14 0.04 -9.58 13.33
C ILE A 14 0.60 -10.48 14.46
N VAL A 15 0.04 -10.43 15.67
CA VAL A 15 0.61 -11.08 16.87
C VAL A 15 0.36 -12.60 16.93
N ARG A 16 -0.66 -13.15 16.26
CA ARG A 16 -1.05 -14.58 16.40
C ARG A 16 -0.71 -15.47 15.21
N GLY A 17 -0.30 -14.90 14.08
CA GLY A 17 -0.06 -15.65 12.83
C GLY A 17 0.30 -14.77 11.63
N GLY A 18 0.10 -13.46 11.74
CA GLY A 18 0.58 -12.49 10.76
C GLY A 18 2.07 -12.11 10.92
N LYS A 19 2.79 -12.68 11.88
CA LYS A 19 4.22 -12.37 12.13
C LYS A 19 5.08 -12.68 10.90
N GLU A 20 4.92 -13.87 10.32
CA GLU A 20 5.66 -14.25 9.10
C GLU A 20 5.30 -13.32 7.92
N ALA A 21 4.02 -12.99 7.76
CA ALA A 21 3.57 -12.05 6.75
C ALA A 21 4.15 -10.64 6.97
N TYR A 22 4.23 -10.19 8.22
CA TYR A 22 4.81 -8.91 8.61
C TYR A 22 6.32 -8.86 8.42
N LEU A 23 7.03 -9.92 8.79
CA LEU A 23 8.47 -10.05 8.54
C LEU A 23 8.77 -10.09 7.04
N SER A 24 7.97 -10.81 6.26
CA SER A 24 8.06 -10.81 4.80
C SER A 24 7.79 -9.42 4.22
N PHE A 25 6.80 -8.70 4.77
CA PHE A 25 6.49 -7.34 4.37
C PHE A 25 7.66 -6.38 4.63
N ILE A 26 8.27 -6.43 5.82
CA ILE A 26 9.45 -5.62 6.16
C ILE A 26 10.65 -6.01 5.28
N ARG A 27 10.87 -7.31 5.04
CA ARG A 27 11.97 -7.79 4.19
C ARG A 27 11.86 -7.25 2.76
N ASN A 28 10.64 -7.18 2.23
CA ASN A 28 10.37 -6.60 0.92
C ASN A 28 10.40 -5.06 0.94
N LEU A 29 10.36 -4.42 2.10
CA LEU A 29 10.45 -2.97 2.23
C LEU A 29 11.86 -2.46 1.91
N THR A 30 12.91 -3.19 2.30
CA THR A 30 14.31 -2.81 2.01
C THR A 30 14.60 -2.63 0.51
N PRO A 31 14.31 -3.61 -0.37
CA PRO A 31 14.50 -3.41 -1.82
C PRO A 31 13.57 -2.32 -2.39
N GLN A 32 12.38 -2.09 -1.80
CA GLN A 32 11.51 -0.99 -2.20
C GLN A 32 12.10 0.38 -1.86
N ILE A 33 12.73 0.52 -0.69
CA ILE A 33 13.41 1.76 -0.28
C ILE A 33 14.61 2.04 -1.20
N LEU A 34 15.37 1.00 -1.56
CA LEU A 34 16.47 1.13 -2.51
C LEU A 34 15.95 1.57 -3.90
N LEU A 35 14.91 0.91 -4.39
CA LEU A 35 14.27 1.27 -5.66
C LEU A 35 13.72 2.69 -5.63
N PHE A 36 13.09 3.10 -4.53
CA PHE A 36 12.63 4.47 -4.32
C PHE A 36 13.79 5.48 -4.35
N SER A 37 14.95 5.13 -3.79
CA SER A 37 16.15 5.98 -3.84
C SER A 37 16.62 6.19 -5.28
N PHE A 38 16.62 5.14 -6.11
CA PHE A 38 16.93 5.27 -7.54
C PHE A 38 15.92 6.15 -8.28
N VAL A 39 14.62 5.96 -8.02
CA VAL A 39 13.55 6.81 -8.57
C VAL A 39 13.75 8.28 -8.18
N TYR A 40 14.09 8.54 -6.93
CA TYR A 40 14.33 9.90 -6.44
C TYR A 40 15.54 10.55 -7.12
N ILE A 41 16.66 9.85 -7.20
CA ILE A 41 17.89 10.36 -7.82
C ILE A 41 17.67 10.64 -9.32
N THR A 42 17.05 9.71 -10.04
CA THR A 42 16.76 9.89 -11.47
C THR A 42 15.69 10.95 -11.72
N GLY A 43 14.69 11.05 -10.85
CA GLY A 43 13.68 12.11 -10.91
C GLY A 43 14.25 13.51 -10.74
N ARG A 44 15.33 13.69 -9.96
CA ARG A 44 16.02 14.99 -9.82
C ARG A 44 16.70 15.47 -11.11
N GLN A 45 17.00 14.56 -12.03
CA GLN A 45 17.63 14.90 -13.30
C GLN A 45 16.61 15.30 -14.38
N LEU A 46 15.31 15.16 -14.08
CA LEU A 46 14.23 15.45 -15.02
C LEU A 46 13.66 16.85 -14.80
N ASP A 47 13.43 17.54 -15.91
CA ASP A 47 12.62 18.75 -15.93
C ASP A 47 11.16 18.35 -16.19
N PHE A 48 10.32 18.38 -15.15
CA PHE A 48 8.90 18.06 -15.26
C PHE A 48 8.07 19.17 -15.91
N THR A 49 8.67 20.33 -16.21
CA THR A 49 7.95 21.47 -16.81
C THR A 49 7.93 21.43 -18.34
N LYS A 50 8.76 20.58 -18.96
CA LYS A 50 8.88 20.47 -20.42
C LYS A 50 8.99 19.02 -20.85
N ILE A 51 8.39 18.68 -21.99
CA ILE A 51 8.61 17.37 -22.63
C ILE A 51 9.93 17.48 -23.40
N ASP A 52 11.03 17.10 -22.74
CA ASP A 52 12.37 17.13 -23.34
C ASP A 52 12.67 15.83 -24.10
N LEU A 53 12.51 15.89 -25.42
CA LEU A 53 12.77 14.76 -26.33
C LEU A 53 14.28 14.45 -26.49
N ASN A 54 15.19 15.32 -26.02
CA ASN A 54 16.62 15.00 -25.99
C ASN A 54 17.01 14.18 -24.75
N ASN A 55 16.14 14.11 -23.74
CA ASN A 55 16.38 13.42 -22.48
C ASN A 55 15.49 12.18 -22.30
N ILE A 56 15.15 11.50 -23.41
CA ILE A 56 14.25 10.34 -23.41
C ILE A 56 14.79 9.19 -22.56
N MET A 57 16.09 8.92 -22.61
CA MET A 57 16.69 7.79 -21.88
C MET A 57 16.53 7.90 -20.35
N PRO A 58 16.96 8.99 -19.68
CA PRO A 58 16.72 9.15 -18.25
C PRO A 58 15.23 9.27 -17.90
N THR A 59 14.42 9.85 -18.78
CA THR A 59 12.96 9.94 -18.60
C THR A 59 12.31 8.56 -18.60
N ALA A 60 12.64 7.72 -19.58
CA ALA A 60 12.14 6.35 -19.69
C ALA A 60 12.60 5.48 -18.51
N LEU A 61 13.86 5.65 -18.08
CA LEU A 61 14.42 4.94 -16.94
C LEU A 61 13.69 5.34 -15.64
N PHE A 62 13.46 6.63 -15.41
CA PHE A 62 12.66 7.11 -14.28
C PHE A 62 11.26 6.51 -14.26
N TYR A 63 10.51 6.57 -15.36
CA TYR A 63 9.15 6.04 -15.40
C TYR A 63 9.11 4.51 -15.22
N THR A 64 10.10 3.80 -15.75
CA THR A 64 10.22 2.34 -15.57
C THR A 64 10.47 1.99 -14.10
N LEU A 65 11.39 2.70 -13.44
CA LEU A 65 11.67 2.51 -12.01
C LEU A 65 10.47 2.92 -11.14
N LEU A 66 9.80 4.02 -11.48
CA LEU A 66 8.61 4.49 -10.76
C LEU A 66 7.46 3.48 -10.89
N LEU A 67 7.21 2.96 -12.08
CA LEU A 67 6.21 1.92 -12.30
C LEU A 67 6.56 0.65 -11.51
N SER A 68 7.83 0.23 -11.55
CA SER A 68 8.31 -0.93 -10.79
C SER A 68 8.11 -0.74 -9.29
N LEU A 69 8.36 0.46 -8.77
CA LEU A 69 8.13 0.80 -7.37
C LEU A 69 6.65 0.70 -7.01
N CYS A 70 5.77 1.30 -7.82
CA CYS A 70 4.32 1.24 -7.62
C CYS A 70 3.82 -0.21 -7.59
N LEU A 71 4.28 -1.04 -8.53
CA LEU A 71 3.93 -2.46 -8.60
C LEU A 71 4.49 -3.24 -7.39
N ALA A 72 5.73 -2.96 -6.97
CA ALA A 72 6.34 -3.61 -5.83
C ALA A 72 5.59 -3.29 -4.53
N VAL A 73 5.24 -2.02 -4.31
CA VAL A 73 4.41 -1.59 -3.16
C VAL A 73 3.04 -2.25 -3.22
N TYR A 74 2.38 -2.22 -4.37
CA TYR A 74 1.07 -2.85 -4.57
C TYR A 74 1.10 -4.36 -4.26
N CYS A 75 2.05 -5.10 -4.82
CA CYS A 75 2.21 -6.53 -4.58
C CYS A 75 2.51 -6.83 -3.11
N ASN A 76 3.44 -6.11 -2.48
CA ASN A 76 3.81 -6.32 -1.08
C ASN A 76 2.61 -6.08 -0.14
N CYS A 77 1.87 -4.99 -0.35
CA CYS A 77 0.63 -4.71 0.37
C CYS A 77 -0.46 -5.75 0.10
N SER A 78 -0.63 -6.20 -1.14
CA SER A 78 -1.65 -7.18 -1.51
C SER A 78 -1.38 -8.55 -0.85
N ILE A 79 -0.13 -9.01 -0.88
CA ILE A 79 0.32 -10.26 -0.23
C ILE A 79 0.13 -10.16 1.28
N PHE A 80 0.56 -9.06 1.90
CA PHE A 80 0.40 -8.83 3.33
C PHE A 80 -1.08 -8.84 3.75
N LEU A 81 -1.94 -8.13 3.02
CA LEU A 81 -3.39 -8.09 3.29
C LEU A 81 -4.07 -9.44 3.03
N ASN A 82 -3.62 -10.21 2.03
CA ASN A 82 -4.11 -11.57 1.79
C ASN A 82 -3.77 -12.49 2.98
N ALA A 83 -2.54 -12.41 3.49
CA ALA A 83 -2.10 -13.21 4.62
C ALA A 83 -2.82 -12.85 5.93
N LEU A 84 -3.05 -11.55 6.19
CA LEU A 84 -3.79 -11.10 7.38
C LEU A 84 -5.29 -11.38 7.31
N TYR A 85 -5.86 -11.43 6.10
CA TYR A 85 -7.30 -11.55 5.89
C TYR A 85 -7.65 -12.54 4.76
N PRO A 86 -7.48 -13.86 4.99
CA PRO A 86 -7.73 -14.90 3.98
C PRO A 86 -9.18 -14.95 3.47
N ASN A 87 -10.16 -14.48 4.26
CA ASN A 87 -11.57 -14.41 3.88
C ASN A 87 -12.02 -13.01 3.42
N LYS A 88 -11.10 -12.11 3.05
CA LYS A 88 -11.47 -10.73 2.65
C LYS A 88 -12.38 -10.71 1.41
N ASN A 89 -12.13 -11.58 0.43
CA ASN A 89 -12.89 -11.59 -0.84
C ASN A 89 -14.37 -11.93 -0.58
N LYS A 90 -14.66 -12.96 0.23
CA LYS A 90 -16.04 -13.32 0.61
C LYS A 90 -16.77 -12.18 1.34
N TRP A 91 -16.06 -11.44 2.20
CA TRP A 91 -16.60 -10.27 2.88
C TRP A 91 -16.86 -9.11 1.90
N VAL A 92 -15.90 -8.80 1.03
CA VAL A 92 -16.01 -7.77 -0.01
C VAL A 92 -17.18 -8.09 -0.94
N ASP A 93 -17.30 -9.32 -1.43
CA ASP A 93 -18.38 -9.75 -2.32
C ASP A 93 -19.76 -9.65 -1.65
N SER A 94 -19.84 -9.99 -0.37
CA SER A 94 -21.07 -9.84 0.41
C SER A 94 -21.48 -8.37 0.57
N TYR A 95 -20.51 -7.46 0.73
CA TYR A 95 -20.75 -6.02 0.83
C TYR A 95 -21.06 -5.39 -0.53
N ILE A 96 -20.42 -5.84 -1.61
CA ILE A 96 -20.74 -5.42 -2.98
C ILE A 96 -22.17 -5.80 -3.34
N LYS A 97 -22.59 -7.03 -3.02
CA LYS A 97 -23.98 -7.47 -3.23
C LYS A 97 -24.98 -6.60 -2.46
N LYS A 98 -24.68 -6.28 -1.19
CA LYS A 98 -25.51 -5.37 -0.37
C LYS A 98 -25.54 -3.94 -0.91
N ALA A 99 -24.41 -3.41 -1.38
CA ALA A 99 -24.32 -2.06 -1.93
C ALA A 99 -25.08 -1.95 -3.26
N LYS A 100 -24.94 -2.95 -4.15
CA LYS A 100 -25.69 -3.03 -5.41
C LYS A 100 -27.20 -3.17 -5.20
N ALA A 101 -27.63 -3.84 -4.13
CA ALA A 101 -29.05 -3.96 -3.76
C ALA A 101 -29.67 -2.61 -3.35
N ILE A 102 -28.88 -1.66 -2.84
CA ILE A 102 -29.35 -0.32 -2.46
C ILE A 102 -29.27 0.63 -3.66
N LYS A 103 -28.13 0.66 -4.34
CA LYS A 103 -27.90 1.56 -5.47
C LYS A 103 -26.89 0.96 -6.44
N ASN A 104 -27.33 0.68 -7.66
CA ASN A 104 -26.51 0.06 -8.70
C ASN A 104 -25.60 1.08 -9.41
N SER A 105 -24.83 1.87 -8.65
CA SER A 105 -23.84 2.81 -9.18
C SER A 105 -22.44 2.39 -8.77
N LYS A 106 -21.51 2.28 -9.74
CA LYS A 106 -20.12 1.87 -9.50
C LYS A 106 -19.40 2.78 -8.49
N LEU A 107 -19.64 4.09 -8.58
CA LEU A 107 -19.08 5.09 -7.65
C LEU A 107 -19.63 4.90 -6.22
N TYR A 108 -20.92 4.61 -6.08
CA TYR A 108 -21.54 4.39 -4.78
C TYR A 108 -21.04 3.09 -4.13
N VAL A 109 -20.90 2.02 -4.91
CA VAL A 109 -20.32 0.75 -4.44
C VAL A 109 -18.88 0.94 -3.97
N PHE A 110 -18.07 1.72 -4.72
CA PHE A 110 -16.70 2.04 -4.33
C PHE A 110 -16.66 2.85 -3.02
N TYR A 111 -17.42 3.94 -2.93
CA TYR A 111 -17.52 4.76 -1.72
C TYR A 111 -17.95 3.94 -0.50
N PHE A 112 -18.98 3.10 -0.65
CA PHE A 112 -19.50 2.26 0.43
C PHE A 112 -18.49 1.20 0.86
N LEU A 113 -17.72 0.63 -0.06
CA LEU A 113 -16.61 -0.27 0.24
C LEU A 113 -15.50 0.43 1.01
N VAL A 114 -15.05 1.60 0.54
CA VAL A 114 -14.03 2.41 1.22
C VAL A 114 -14.49 2.74 2.64
N LEU A 115 -15.72 3.22 2.79
CA LEU A 115 -16.31 3.54 4.09
C LEU A 115 -16.41 2.30 5.00
N ALA A 116 -16.81 1.15 4.46
CA ALA A 116 -16.89 -0.10 5.20
C ALA A 116 -15.50 -0.59 5.66
N VAL A 117 -14.48 -0.45 4.81
CA VAL A 117 -13.08 -0.76 5.15
C VAL A 117 -12.59 0.17 6.27
N VAL A 118 -12.77 1.48 6.13
CA VAL A 118 -12.34 2.47 7.14
C VAL A 118 -13.03 2.23 8.48
N ARG A 119 -14.35 1.98 8.47
CA ARG A 119 -15.15 1.90 9.70
C ARG A 119 -15.07 0.55 10.43
N LYS A 120 -14.86 -0.56 9.70
CA LYS A 120 -14.81 -1.92 10.28
C LYS A 120 -13.39 -2.50 10.39
N ARG A 121 -12.41 -1.97 9.64
CA ARG A 121 -11.02 -2.42 9.66
C ARG A 121 -10.04 -1.26 9.86
N TYR A 122 -10.30 -0.45 10.88
CA TYR A 122 -9.42 0.65 11.29
C TYR A 122 -7.96 0.21 11.47
N ILE A 123 -7.72 -1.03 11.92
CA ILE A 123 -6.38 -1.63 12.04
C ILE A 123 -5.66 -1.72 10.69
N ALA A 124 -6.35 -2.10 9.61
CA ALA A 124 -5.76 -2.14 8.28
C ALA A 124 -5.48 -0.73 7.75
N CYS A 125 -6.32 0.25 8.07
CA CYS A 125 -6.05 1.66 7.76
C CYS A 125 -4.87 2.21 8.55
N ILE A 126 -4.73 1.84 9.83
CA ILE A 126 -3.57 2.20 10.66
C ILE A 126 -2.30 1.56 10.11
N GLU A 127 -2.34 0.30 9.69
CA GLU A 127 -1.19 -0.37 9.06
C GLU A 127 -0.80 0.35 7.75
N LEU A 128 -1.76 0.71 6.90
CA LEU A 128 -1.51 1.46 5.66
C LEU A 128 -0.98 2.87 5.95
N PHE A 129 -1.50 3.53 6.98
CA PHE A 129 -1.03 4.82 7.46
C PHE A 129 0.42 4.73 7.98
N LEU A 130 0.74 3.69 8.76
CA LEU A 130 2.11 3.43 9.24
C LEU A 130 3.08 3.22 8.08
N VAL A 131 2.68 2.50 7.04
CA VAL A 131 3.50 2.32 5.83
C VAL A 131 3.71 3.65 5.11
N MET A 132 2.66 4.45 4.93
CA MET A 132 2.77 5.79 4.33
C MET A 132 3.64 6.73 5.18
N PHE A 133 3.55 6.64 6.51
CA PHE A 133 4.33 7.42 7.44
C PHE A 133 5.82 7.03 7.40
N PHE A 134 6.13 5.72 7.39
CA PHE A 134 7.50 5.24 7.18
C PHE A 134 8.07 5.67 5.83
N LEU A 135 7.25 5.67 4.78
CA LEU A 135 7.65 6.15 3.47
C LEU A 135 7.98 7.65 3.52
N GLN A 136 7.19 8.47 4.21
CA GLN A 136 7.50 9.90 4.42
C GLN A 136 8.79 10.12 5.22
N ILE A 137 9.04 9.34 6.28
CA ILE A 137 10.30 9.40 7.03
C ILE A 137 11.47 9.06 6.11
N THR A 138 11.32 8.04 5.26
CA THR A 138 12.36 7.63 4.30
C THR A 138 12.64 8.73 3.29
N VAL A 139 11.60 9.36 2.72
CA VAL A 139 11.76 10.51 1.81
C VAL A 139 12.48 11.67 2.50
N ALA A 140 12.09 11.98 3.74
CA ALA A 140 12.70 13.05 4.52
C ALA A 140 14.18 12.75 4.83
N ALA A 141 14.51 11.53 5.25
CA ALA A 141 15.87 11.11 5.52
C ALA A 141 16.75 11.17 4.26
N VAL A 142 16.26 10.69 3.12
CA VAL A 142 16.97 10.78 1.83
C VAL A 142 17.20 12.25 1.43
N LYS A 143 16.17 13.10 1.56
CA LYS A 143 16.30 14.54 1.28
C LYS A 143 17.36 15.19 2.17
N SER A 144 17.36 14.89 3.46
CA SER A 144 18.33 15.42 4.43
C SER A 144 19.76 14.92 4.19
N ALA A 145 19.95 13.63 3.91
CA ALA A 145 21.26 13.05 3.64
C ALA A 145 21.91 13.68 2.39
N ILE A 146 21.11 13.90 1.34
CA ILE A 146 21.59 14.53 0.11
C ILE A 146 21.89 16.02 0.32
N ALA A 147 21.12 16.72 1.15
CA ALA A 147 21.39 18.12 1.50
C ALA A 147 22.66 18.32 2.35
N MET A 148 23.14 17.28 3.04
CA MET A 148 24.41 17.30 3.77
C MET A 148 25.63 16.94 2.90
N SER A 149 25.41 16.44 1.68
CA SER A 149 26.46 15.94 0.79
C SER A 149 26.87 16.92 -0.32
N GLY A 150 26.24 18.10 -0.38
CA GLY A 150 26.54 19.18 -1.33
C GLY A 150 26.65 20.51 -0.59
#